data_AF-A0A4Z0QSQ3-F1
#
_entry.id   AF-A0A4Z0QSQ3-F1
#
_cell.length_a   1.000
_cell.length_b   1.000
_cell.length_c   1.000
_cell.angle_alpha   90.00
_cell.angle_beta   90.00
_cell.angle_gamma   90.00
#
_symmetry.space_group_name_H-M   'P 1'
#
loop_
_entity.id
_entity.type
_entity.pdbx_description
1 polymer ?
#
loop_
_entity_poly.entity_id
_entity_poly.type
_entity_poly.pdbx_seq_one_letter_code
_entity_poly.pdbx_strand_id
1 'polypeptide(L)'
;MRQIKLLKILYIAILSLIITFLSTVTWLHPIFMVKNVQDQQVKIIATDTKDYASFGTEVRIVSITTNANNKVDLRAIPLETPWKRDGDLLVCYDTNSPAGIIVNLKALESLDIEFVKQRGSGKVDIQFGEVKETVNLYKDTDWEKFTWHWGAEKRFRPLTRPDLLVEIYIMIAVPIAFILYRPEKDK
;
A
#
# COMPACT_ATOMS: atom_id res chain seq x y z
N MET A 1 -44.37 1.57 34.73
CA MET A 1 -44.41 1.73 33.25
C MET A 1 -43.17 2.46 32.68
N ARG A 2 -42.73 3.60 33.23
CA ARG A 2 -41.53 4.35 32.74
C ARG A 2 -40.21 3.56 32.85
N GLN A 3 -39.98 2.84 33.95
CA GLN A 3 -38.76 2.04 34.12
C GLN A 3 -38.65 0.87 33.15
N ILE A 4 -39.76 0.19 32.82
CA ILE A 4 -39.78 -0.91 31.85
C ILE A 4 -39.41 -0.41 30.45
N LYS A 5 -39.89 0.79 30.06
CA LYS A 5 -39.52 1.43 28.78
C LYS A 5 -38.03 1.77 28.74
N LEU A 6 -37.49 2.33 29.82
CA LEU A 6 -36.06 2.66 29.93
C LEU A 6 -35.18 1.41 29.84
N LEU A 7 -35.57 0.32 30.49
CA LEU A 7 -34.84 -0.95 30.43
C LEU A 7 -34.82 -1.54 29.01
N LYS A 8 -35.94 -1.46 28.28
CA LYS A 8 -36.01 -1.90 26.88
C LYS A 8 -35.11 -1.07 25.97
N ILE A 9 -35.10 0.26 26.13
CA ILE A 9 -34.21 1.16 25.36
C ILE A 9 -32.74 0.82 25.63
N LEU A 10 -32.38 0.66 26.90
CA LEU A 10 -31.02 0.32 27.29
C LEU A 10 -30.59 -1.03 26.71
N TYR A 11 -31.48 -2.03 26.77
CA TYR A 11 -31.23 -3.35 26.19
C TYR A 11 -30.99 -3.29 24.68
N ILE A 12 -31.85 -2.57 23.93
CA ILE A 12 -31.68 -2.36 22.49
C ILE A 12 -30.32 -1.71 22.22
N ALA A 13 -29.99 -0.63 22.94
CA ALA A 13 -28.75 0.11 22.73
C ALA A 13 -27.50 -0.78 22.95
N ILE A 14 -27.48 -1.55 24.05
CA ILE A 14 -26.36 -2.45 24.37
C ILE A 14 -26.27 -3.58 23.33
N LEU A 15 -27.39 -4.21 22.97
CA LEU A 15 -27.40 -5.28 21.99
C LEU A 15 -26.91 -4.80 20.63
N SER A 16 -27.35 -3.62 20.19
CA SER A 16 -26.90 -3.01 18.94
C SER A 16 -25.41 -2.66 18.97
N LEU A 17 -24.88 -2.17 20.09
CA LEU A 17 -23.44 -1.93 20.25
C LEU A 17 -22.63 -3.22 20.14
N ILE A 18 -23.07 -4.30 20.79
CA ILE A 18 -22.39 -5.60 20.74
C ILE A 18 -22.37 -6.14 19.31
N ILE A 19 -23.52 -6.14 18.62
CA ILE A 19 -23.59 -6.64 17.23
C ILE A 19 -22.76 -5.75 16.31
N THR A 20 -22.80 -4.43 16.46
CA THR A 20 -21.96 -3.49 15.67
C THR A 20 -20.48 -3.81 15.86
N PHE A 21 -20.06 -3.99 17.11
CA PHE A 21 -18.68 -4.36 17.42
C PHE A 21 -18.29 -5.69 16.76
N LEU A 22 -19.12 -6.73 16.93
CA LEU A 22 -18.86 -8.06 16.35
C LEU A 22 -18.80 -8.00 14.82
N SER A 23 -19.74 -7.31 14.17
CA SER A 23 -19.73 -7.14 12.71
C SER A 23 -18.49 -6.39 12.21
N THR A 24 -18.06 -5.35 12.93
CA THR A 24 -16.87 -4.55 12.60
C THR A 24 -15.59 -5.39 12.63
N VAL A 25 -15.43 -6.25 13.65
CA VAL A 25 -14.21 -7.08 13.81
C VAL A 25 -14.23 -8.37 13.00
N THR A 26 -15.40 -8.81 12.49
CA THR A 26 -15.54 -10.06 11.73
C THR A 26 -15.70 -9.81 10.23
N TRP A 27 -16.93 -9.78 9.71
CA TRP A 27 -17.18 -9.75 8.27
C TRP A 27 -16.97 -8.35 7.64
N LEU A 28 -17.10 -7.25 8.41
CA LEU A 28 -16.82 -5.90 7.91
C LEU A 28 -15.35 -5.50 8.11
N HIS A 29 -14.53 -6.38 8.69
CA HIS A 29 -13.11 -6.13 8.94
C HIS A 29 -12.35 -5.59 7.71
N PRO A 30 -12.57 -6.08 6.47
CA PRO A 30 -11.90 -5.53 5.28
C PRO A 30 -12.25 -4.07 4.96
N ILE A 31 -13.42 -3.58 5.37
CA ILE A 31 -13.86 -2.19 5.10
C ILE A 31 -13.11 -1.20 6.01
N PHE A 32 -12.74 -1.65 7.20
CA PHE A 32 -11.98 -0.87 8.19
C PHE A 32 -10.47 -1.05 8.06
N MET A 33 -10.01 -1.75 7.03
CA MET A 33 -8.60 -1.86 6.68
C MET A 33 -8.14 -0.62 5.93
N VAL A 34 -7.35 0.21 6.60
CA VAL A 34 -6.80 1.44 6.02
C VAL A 34 -5.32 1.22 5.73
N LYS A 35 -4.86 1.64 4.55
CA LYS A 35 -3.42 1.63 4.22
C LYS A 35 -2.71 2.69 5.05
N ASN A 36 -1.52 2.37 5.55
CA ASN A 36 -0.70 3.36 6.25
C ASN A 36 -0.01 4.29 5.25
N VAL A 37 -0.70 5.35 4.86
CA VAL A 37 -0.22 6.35 3.90
C VAL A 37 0.79 7.27 4.58
N GLN A 38 2.02 7.31 4.08
CA GLN A 38 3.08 8.15 4.62
C GLN A 38 3.94 8.73 3.50
N ASP A 39 4.54 9.89 3.76
CA ASP A 39 5.63 10.39 2.93
C ASP A 39 6.84 9.47 3.10
N GLN A 40 7.44 9.06 1.99
CA GLN A 40 8.50 8.08 1.97
C GLN A 40 9.64 8.54 1.06
N GLN A 41 10.86 8.27 1.50
CA GLN A 41 12.05 8.42 0.67
C GLN A 41 12.47 7.04 0.19
N VAL A 42 12.50 6.87 -1.14
CA VAL A 42 12.92 5.63 -1.78
C VAL A 42 14.30 5.83 -2.35
N LYS A 43 15.25 4.99 -1.93
CA LYS A 43 16.60 4.96 -2.47
C LYS A 43 16.73 3.76 -3.40
N ILE A 44 17.09 4.02 -4.65
CA ILE A 44 17.32 2.98 -5.66
C ILE A 44 18.82 2.97 -5.94
N ILE A 45 19.48 1.85 -5.65
CA ILE A 45 20.94 1.74 -5.66
C ILE A 45 21.33 0.68 -6.69
N ALA A 46 21.95 1.10 -7.78
CA ALA A 46 22.65 0.17 -8.66
C ALA A 46 23.87 -0.37 -7.90
N THR A 47 23.95 -1.70 -7.74
CA THR A 47 25.07 -2.33 -7.04
C THR A 47 26.20 -2.65 -8.01
N ASP A 48 27.40 -2.84 -7.48
CA ASP A 48 28.57 -3.34 -8.21
C ASP A 48 28.56 -4.87 -8.38
N THR A 49 27.46 -5.53 -8.01
CA THR A 49 27.32 -6.99 -8.09
C THR A 49 26.39 -7.39 -9.23
N LYS A 50 26.69 -8.54 -9.84
CA LYS A 50 25.91 -9.13 -10.93
C LYS A 50 25.81 -10.64 -10.79
N ASP A 51 24.93 -11.24 -11.59
CA ASP A 51 24.95 -12.67 -11.82
C ASP A 51 26.25 -13.08 -12.54
N TYR A 52 26.74 -14.30 -12.31
CA TYR A 52 27.93 -14.81 -13.00
C TYR A 52 27.75 -14.81 -14.52
N ALA A 53 26.54 -15.15 -14.98
CA ALA A 53 26.20 -15.20 -16.39
C ALA A 53 25.95 -13.81 -17.03
N SER A 54 25.87 -12.75 -16.22
CA SER A 54 25.64 -11.40 -16.73
C SER A 54 26.91 -10.79 -17.35
N PHE A 55 26.77 -10.03 -18.42
CA PHE A 55 27.88 -9.29 -19.04
C PHE A 55 28.21 -7.96 -18.35
N GLY A 56 27.34 -7.45 -17.47
CA GLY A 56 27.52 -6.14 -16.85
C GLY A 56 26.76 -5.94 -15.55
N THR A 57 26.85 -4.72 -14.99
CA THR A 57 26.11 -4.30 -13.78
C THR A 57 25.03 -3.27 -14.10
N GLU A 58 24.56 -3.25 -15.35
CA GLU A 58 23.68 -2.19 -15.82
C GLU A 58 22.33 -2.22 -15.11
N VAL A 59 21.80 -1.04 -14.81
CA VAL A 59 20.45 -0.85 -14.29
C VAL A 59 19.76 0.18 -15.15
N ARG A 60 18.54 -0.14 -15.62
CA ARG A 60 17.69 0.77 -16.39
C ARG A 60 16.31 0.81 -15.77
N ILE A 61 15.86 2.00 -15.41
CA ILE A 61 14.53 2.29 -14.89
C ILE A 61 13.72 2.92 -16.03
N VAL A 62 12.62 2.28 -16.37
CA VAL A 62 11.70 2.71 -17.41
C VAL A 62 10.64 3.66 -16.87
N SER A 63 10.10 3.36 -15.69
CA SER A 63 9.11 4.20 -15.04
C SER A 63 9.03 3.92 -13.54
N ILE A 64 8.56 4.93 -12.81
CA ILE A 64 8.17 4.81 -11.41
C ILE A 64 6.72 5.29 -11.33
N THR A 65 5.83 4.47 -10.81
CA THR A 65 4.40 4.77 -10.65
C THR A 65 4.02 4.62 -9.19
N THR A 66 3.32 5.62 -8.65
CA THR A 66 2.82 5.62 -7.28
C THR A 66 1.30 5.48 -7.28
N ASN A 67 0.76 4.81 -6.26
CA ASN A 67 -0.68 4.73 -6.00
C ASN A 67 -1.48 4.30 -7.26
N ALA A 68 -0.98 3.26 -7.94
CA ALA A 68 -1.45 2.67 -9.20
C ALA A 68 -1.36 3.55 -10.47
N ASN A 69 -1.58 4.86 -10.38
CA ASN A 69 -1.77 5.71 -11.57
C ASN A 69 -0.86 6.95 -11.65
N ASN A 70 -0.17 7.32 -10.57
CA ASN A 70 0.60 8.55 -10.54
C ASN A 70 2.04 8.31 -10.99
N LYS A 71 2.31 8.54 -12.28
CA LYS A 71 3.65 8.42 -12.86
C LYS A 71 4.57 9.53 -12.37
N VAL A 72 5.72 9.15 -11.82
CA VAL A 72 6.78 10.07 -11.39
C VAL A 72 7.55 10.55 -12.62
N ASP A 73 7.81 11.86 -12.69
CA ASP A 73 8.68 12.42 -13.72
C ASP A 73 10.16 12.10 -13.41
N LEU A 74 10.73 11.15 -14.15
CA LEU A 74 12.13 10.76 -14.01
C LEU A 74 13.10 11.91 -14.32
N ARG A 75 12.67 12.92 -15.10
CA ARG A 75 13.50 14.08 -15.43
C ARG A 75 13.64 15.04 -14.25
N ALA A 76 12.71 15.02 -13.30
CA ALA A 76 12.76 15.82 -12.08
C ALA A 76 13.64 15.21 -10.98
N ILE A 77 14.06 13.94 -11.12
CA ILE A 77 14.92 13.27 -10.13
C ILE A 77 16.35 13.84 -10.23
N PRO A 78 16.93 14.34 -9.12
CA PRO A 78 18.33 14.75 -9.08
C PRO A 78 19.24 13.54 -9.29
N LEU A 79 20.23 13.68 -10.18
CA LEU A 79 21.14 12.60 -10.54
C LEU A 79 22.55 12.91 -10.11
N GLU A 80 23.24 11.89 -9.62
CA GLU A 80 24.67 11.87 -9.37
C GLU A 80 25.32 10.81 -10.24
N THR A 81 26.53 11.07 -10.71
CA THR A 81 27.32 10.07 -11.46
C THR A 81 27.42 8.77 -10.65
N PRO A 82 27.30 7.58 -11.27
CA PRO A 82 27.15 7.27 -12.70
C PRO A 82 25.71 7.31 -13.28
N TRP A 83 24.70 7.70 -12.51
CA TRP A 83 23.34 7.79 -13.03
C TRP A 83 23.23 8.89 -14.11
N LYS A 84 22.60 8.53 -15.23
CA LYS A 84 22.38 9.43 -16.36
C LYS A 84 21.05 9.13 -17.03
N ARG A 85 20.61 10.06 -17.89
CA ARG A 85 19.41 9.89 -18.71
C ARG A 85 19.80 9.33 -20.07
N ASP A 86 19.05 8.37 -20.56
CA ASP A 86 19.22 7.77 -21.88
C ASP A 86 17.84 7.68 -22.55
N GLY A 87 17.53 8.68 -23.37
CA GLY A 87 16.15 8.93 -23.82
C GLY A 87 15.20 9.19 -22.65
N ASP A 88 14.18 8.35 -22.53
CA ASP A 88 13.19 8.40 -21.43
C ASP A 88 13.54 7.49 -20.26
N LEU A 89 14.70 6.82 -20.31
CA LEU A 89 15.16 5.92 -19.26
C LEU A 89 16.09 6.63 -18.30
N LEU A 90 16.07 6.16 -17.06
CA LEU A 90 17.10 6.48 -16.09
C LEU A 90 18.05 5.29 -15.95
N VAL A 91 19.33 5.50 -16.26
CA VAL A 91 20.28 4.40 -16.43
C VAL A 91 21.54 4.58 -15.60
N CYS A 92 22.10 3.47 -15.17
CA CYS A 92 23.39 3.36 -14.51
C CYS A 92 24.15 2.21 -15.17
N TYR A 93 25.31 2.49 -15.76
CA TYR A 93 26.10 1.50 -16.49
C TYR A 93 27.42 1.24 -15.77
N ASP A 94 27.87 -0.02 -15.81
CA ASP A 94 29.20 -0.48 -15.38
C ASP A 94 29.69 0.16 -14.08
N THR A 95 28.85 0.08 -13.05
CA THR A 95 29.19 0.66 -11.76
C THR A 95 30.24 -0.20 -11.06
N ASN A 96 31.39 0.41 -10.76
CA ASN A 96 32.47 -0.22 -9.99
C ASN A 96 32.30 -0.02 -8.47
N SER A 97 31.30 0.75 -8.07
CA SER A 97 30.88 0.99 -6.69
C SER A 97 29.37 1.22 -6.64
N PRO A 98 28.68 0.88 -5.56
CA PRO A 98 27.24 1.14 -5.45
C PRO A 98 26.88 2.62 -5.68
N ALA A 99 25.87 2.87 -6.51
CA ALA A 99 25.44 4.21 -6.91
C ALA A 99 23.94 4.38 -6.69
N GLY A 100 23.54 5.36 -5.88
CA GLY A 100 22.15 5.56 -5.48
C GLY A 100 21.50 6.81 -6.06
N ILE A 101 20.22 6.72 -6.39
CA ILE A 101 19.32 7.86 -6.55
C ILE A 101 18.29 7.87 -5.43
N ILE A 102 17.79 9.06 -5.11
CA ILE A 102 16.78 9.27 -4.09
C ILE A 102 15.53 9.86 -4.72
N VAL A 103 14.39 9.23 -4.47
CA VAL A 103 13.08 9.67 -4.93
C VAL A 103 12.22 9.97 -3.71
N ASN A 104 11.83 11.22 -3.56
CA ASN A 104 10.94 11.65 -2.48
C ASN A 104 9.49 11.53 -2.95
N LEU A 105 8.72 10.66 -2.30
CA LEU A 105 7.34 10.34 -2.67
C LEU A 105 6.40 10.78 -1.54
N LYS A 106 5.32 11.46 -1.90
CA LYS A 106 4.31 11.93 -0.95
C LYS A 106 3.13 10.99 -0.88
N ALA A 107 2.58 10.82 0.31
CA ALA A 107 1.37 10.03 0.56
C ALA A 107 1.39 8.67 -0.18
N LEU A 108 2.44 7.89 0.05
CA LEU A 108 2.69 6.66 -0.68
C LEU A 108 1.85 5.50 -0.11
N GLU A 109 1.02 4.90 -0.96
CA GLU A 109 0.23 3.68 -0.69
C GLU A 109 0.78 2.46 -1.42
N SER A 110 1.28 2.67 -2.64
CA SER A 110 1.90 1.63 -3.43
C SER A 110 2.93 2.25 -4.37
N LEU A 111 3.92 1.45 -4.75
CA LEU A 111 5.03 1.84 -5.60
C LEU A 111 5.31 0.72 -6.58
N ASP A 112 5.30 1.07 -7.86
CA ASP A 112 5.74 0.23 -8.95
C ASP A 112 6.98 0.84 -9.58
N ILE A 113 8.05 0.07 -9.69
CA ILE A 113 9.26 0.47 -10.41
C ILE A 113 9.46 -0.51 -11.56
N GLU A 114 9.33 -0.02 -12.78
CA GLU A 114 9.56 -0.80 -13.99
C GLU A 114 11.05 -0.72 -14.36
N PHE A 115 11.71 -1.87 -14.36
CA PHE A 115 13.10 -2.04 -14.76
C PHE A 115 13.20 -2.79 -16.09
N VAL A 116 14.38 -2.73 -16.70
CA VAL A 116 14.77 -3.63 -17.80
C VAL A 116 15.64 -4.76 -17.26
N LYS A 117 15.22 -5.99 -17.53
CA LYS A 117 16.05 -7.18 -17.42
C LYS A 117 16.68 -7.52 -18.76
N GLN A 118 17.99 -7.71 -18.77
CA GLN A 118 18.74 -8.11 -19.95
C GLN A 118 20.08 -8.77 -19.58
N ARG A 119 20.81 -9.26 -20.59
CA ARG A 119 22.10 -9.94 -20.43
C ARG A 119 23.18 -9.10 -19.76
N GLY A 120 23.13 -7.78 -19.94
CA GLY A 120 24.08 -6.83 -19.32
C GLY A 120 23.67 -6.33 -17.93
N SER A 121 22.52 -6.77 -17.40
CA SER A 121 21.97 -6.19 -16.18
C SER A 121 22.62 -6.74 -14.89
N GLY A 122 22.76 -5.86 -13.90
CA GLY A 122 23.26 -6.18 -12.57
C GLY A 122 22.16 -6.42 -11.53
N LYS A 123 22.51 -6.22 -10.26
CA LYS A 123 21.56 -6.17 -9.16
C LYS A 123 21.29 -4.73 -8.73
N VAL A 124 20.05 -4.47 -8.33
CA VAL A 124 19.61 -3.18 -7.77
C VAL A 124 19.08 -3.39 -6.36
N ASP A 125 19.50 -2.55 -5.42
CA ASP A 125 18.89 -2.48 -4.09
C ASP A 125 17.82 -1.38 -4.08
N ILE A 126 16.64 -1.72 -3.58
CA ILE A 126 15.53 -0.81 -3.36
C ILE A 126 15.34 -0.69 -1.86
N GLN A 127 15.53 0.52 -1.33
CA GLN A 127 15.43 0.81 0.09
C GLN A 127 14.34 1.84 0.36
N PHE A 128 13.49 1.53 1.33
CA PHE A 128 12.39 2.40 1.80
C PHE A 128 12.25 2.25 3.31
N GLY A 129 12.54 3.33 4.05
CA GLY A 129 12.66 3.28 5.51
C GLY A 129 13.70 2.25 5.96
N GLU A 130 13.28 1.31 6.80
CA GLU A 130 14.12 0.21 7.30
C GLU A 130 14.19 -1.01 6.36
N VAL A 131 13.33 -1.06 5.34
CA VAL A 131 13.29 -2.20 4.43
C VAL A 131 14.30 -2.00 3.30
N LYS A 132 15.04 -3.06 3.00
CA LYS A 132 15.97 -3.16 1.89
C LYS A 132 15.75 -4.46 1.14
N GLU A 133 15.50 -4.37 -0.15
CA GLU A 133 15.32 -5.53 -1.04
C GLU A 133 16.33 -5.46 -2.19
N THR A 134 16.97 -6.59 -2.49
CA THR A 134 17.89 -6.71 -3.63
C THR A 134 17.20 -7.46 -4.77
N VAL A 135 17.10 -6.82 -5.92
CA VAL A 135 16.48 -7.38 -7.13
C VAL A 135 17.57 -7.72 -8.15
N ASN A 136 17.60 -8.98 -8.59
CA ASN A 136 18.43 -9.39 -9.72
C ASN A 136 17.75 -9.04 -11.05
N LEU A 137 18.38 -8.17 -11.83
CA LEU A 137 17.88 -7.74 -13.13
C LEU A 137 18.49 -8.54 -14.29
N TYR A 138 19.40 -9.47 -14.04
CA TYR A 138 19.90 -10.34 -15.10
C TYR A 138 18.78 -11.21 -15.69
N LYS A 139 18.76 -11.30 -17.02
CA LYS A 139 18.02 -12.33 -17.76
C LYS A 139 18.70 -12.55 -19.11
N ASP A 140 18.73 -13.79 -19.60
CA ASP A 140 19.30 -14.12 -20.92
C ASP A 140 18.36 -13.70 -22.07
N THR A 141 18.11 -12.41 -22.18
CA THR A 141 17.32 -11.74 -23.22
C THR A 141 17.96 -10.39 -23.51
N ASP A 142 17.67 -9.83 -24.68
CA ASP A 142 18.16 -8.51 -25.06
C ASP A 142 17.33 -7.38 -24.41
N TRP A 143 16.06 -7.63 -24.11
CA TRP A 143 15.18 -6.65 -23.45
C TRP A 143 13.92 -7.29 -22.87
N GLU A 144 13.73 -7.20 -21.56
CA GLU A 144 12.48 -7.57 -20.91
C GLU A 144 12.10 -6.56 -19.83
N LYS A 145 10.82 -6.16 -19.80
CA LYS A 145 10.31 -5.30 -18.73
C LYS A 145 9.97 -6.13 -17.50
N PHE A 146 10.39 -5.66 -16.34
CA PHE A 146 10.08 -6.25 -15.05
C PHE A 146 9.58 -5.17 -14.10
N THR A 147 8.41 -5.38 -13.51
CA THR A 147 7.87 -4.46 -12.50
C THR A 147 8.12 -5.03 -11.12
N TRP A 148 8.88 -4.28 -10.32
CA TRP A 148 8.94 -4.49 -8.88
C TRP A 148 7.79 -3.75 -8.23
N HIS A 149 7.07 -4.42 -7.32
CA HIS A 149 5.88 -3.88 -6.66
C HIS A 149 6.05 -3.85 -5.15
N TRP A 150 5.67 -2.73 -4.55
CA TRP A 150 5.48 -2.60 -3.11
C TRP A 150 4.11 -1.98 -2.79
N GLY A 151 3.49 -2.46 -1.72
CA GLY A 151 2.22 -1.93 -1.20
C GLY A 151 2.28 -1.74 0.30
N ALA A 152 1.78 -0.60 0.77
CA ALA A 152 1.67 -0.31 2.19
C ALA A 152 0.78 -1.35 2.89
N GLU A 153 1.23 -1.81 4.06
CA GLU A 153 0.44 -2.70 4.89
C GLU A 153 -0.90 -2.06 5.25
N LYS A 154 -1.97 -2.85 5.13
CA LYS A 154 -3.29 -2.47 5.62
C LYS A 154 -3.35 -2.76 7.12
N ARG A 155 -3.82 -1.78 7.89
CA ARG A 155 -4.05 -1.93 9.34
C ARG A 155 -5.52 -1.72 9.65
N PHE A 156 -6.07 -2.57 10.51
CA PHE A 156 -7.43 -2.43 10.99
C PHE A 156 -7.54 -1.18 11.87
N ARG A 157 -8.29 -0.18 11.41
CA ARG A 157 -8.46 1.12 12.10
C ARG A 157 -9.93 1.56 12.07
N PRO A 158 -10.82 0.88 12.81
CA PRO A 158 -12.26 1.16 12.75
C PRO A 158 -12.60 2.59 13.16
N LEU A 159 -11.84 3.16 14.10
CA LEU A 159 -12.05 4.51 14.62
C LEU A 159 -11.70 5.62 13.62
N THR A 160 -11.01 5.31 12.51
CA THR A 160 -10.79 6.31 11.43
C THR A 160 -12.02 6.52 10.55
N ARG A 161 -13.05 5.67 10.67
CA ARG A 161 -14.31 5.76 9.94
C ARG A 161 -15.50 5.76 10.92
N PRO A 162 -15.62 6.79 11.79
CA PRO A 162 -16.74 6.87 12.73
C PRO A 162 -18.09 7.02 12.01
N ASP A 163 -18.09 7.58 10.80
CA ASP A 163 -19.23 7.63 9.89
C ASP A 163 -19.83 6.24 9.66
N LEU A 164 -19.00 5.26 9.28
CA LEU A 164 -19.43 3.89 9.01
C LEU A 164 -19.89 3.17 10.29
N LEU A 165 -19.22 3.41 11.42
CA LEU A 165 -19.61 2.81 12.70
C LEU A 165 -21.01 3.26 13.13
N VAL A 166 -21.34 4.54 12.95
CA VAL A 166 -22.68 5.08 13.24
C VAL A 166 -23.72 4.52 12.27
N GLU A 167 -23.40 4.43 10.99
CA GLU A 167 -24.30 3.86 9.98
C GLU A 167 -24.65 2.40 10.29
N ILE A 168 -23.64 1.57 10.58
CA ILE A 168 -23.83 0.16 10.97
C ILE A 168 -24.67 0.07 12.25
N TYR A 169 -24.38 0.91 13.25
CA TYR A 169 -25.15 0.93 14.49
C TYR A 169 -26.63 1.23 14.23
N ILE A 170 -26.94 2.24 13.41
CA ILE A 170 -28.32 2.60 13.08
C ILE A 170 -29.01 1.46 12.32
N MET A 171 -28.32 0.87 11.33
CA MET A 171 -28.85 -0.27 10.55
C MET A 171 -29.18 -1.47 11.42
N ILE A 172 -28.49 -1.66 12.55
CA ILE A 172 -28.76 -2.73 13.52
C ILE A 172 -29.82 -2.31 14.55
N ALA A 173 -29.75 -1.09 15.06
CA ALA A 173 -30.63 -0.60 16.13
C ALA A 173 -32.08 -0.45 15.68
N VAL A 174 -32.31 0.04 14.46
CA VAL A 174 -33.67 0.27 13.94
C VAL A 174 -34.47 -1.04 13.83
N PRO A 175 -33.96 -2.13 13.21
CA PRO A 175 -34.68 -3.41 13.18
C PRO A 175 -34.91 -4.02 14.56
N ILE A 176 -33.92 -3.97 15.45
CA ILE A 176 -34.05 -4.51 16.82
C ILE A 176 -35.13 -3.75 17.60
N ALA A 177 -35.14 -2.42 17.49
CA ALA A 177 -36.18 -1.59 18.08
C ALA A 177 -37.55 -1.96 17.51
N PHE A 178 -37.68 -2.11 16.19
CA PHE A 178 -38.95 -2.49 15.55
C PHE A 178 -39.49 -3.84 16.05
N ILE A 179 -38.61 -4.84 16.23
CA ILE A 179 -38.99 -6.17 16.75
C ILE A 179 -39.43 -6.08 18.21
N LEU A 180 -38.68 -5.36 19.05
CA LEU A 180 -38.91 -5.32 20.50
C LEU A 180 -39.99 -4.32 20.95
N TYR A 181 -40.32 -3.33 20.10
CA TYR A 181 -41.41 -2.39 20.31
C TYR A 181 -42.72 -2.79 19.64
N ARG A 182 -42.80 -3.99 19.07
CA ARG A 182 -44.06 -4.50 18.54
C ARG A 182 -45.10 -4.48 19.67
N PRO A 183 -46.24 -3.78 19.51
CA PRO A 183 -47.27 -3.76 20.55
C PRO A 183 -47.69 -5.20 20.81
N GLU A 184 -47.68 -5.61 22.08
CA GLU A 184 -48.38 -6.82 22.50
C GLU A 184 -49.81 -6.67 21.97
N LYS A 185 -50.24 -7.59 21.10
CA LYS A 185 -51.65 -7.69 20.79
C LYS A 185 -52.31 -8.06 22.11
N ASP A 186 -52.97 -7.10 22.73
CA ASP A 186 -53.82 -7.30 23.89
C ASP A 186 -54.66 -8.56 23.64
N LYS A 187 -54.42 -9.59 24.45
CA LYS A 187 -55.24 -10.80 24.54
C LYS A 187 -56.12 -10.68 25.77
#